data_AF-A0AA42YCQ7-F1
#
_entry.id   AF-A0AA42YCQ7-F1
#
_cell.length_a   1.000
_cell.length_b   1.000
_cell.length_c   1.000
_cell.angle_alpha   90.00
_cell.angle_beta   90.00
_cell.angle_gamma   90.00
#
_symmetry.space_group_name_H-M   'P 1'
#
loop_
_entity.id
_entity.type
_entity.pdbx_description
1 polymer ?
#
loop_
_entity_poly.entity_id
_entity_poly.type
_entity_poly.pdbx_seq_one_letter_code
_entity_poly.pdbx_strand_id
1 'polypeptide(L)' 'MRGSESAPERPEYRRSLPPLGRRGEPGEIAAMVRLLCGPDGRYVTGQSIQLNGGGFMP' A
#
# COMPACT_ATOMS: atom_id res chain seq x y z
N MET A 1 24.50 14.98 -9.28
CA MET A 1 23.14 14.41 -9.38
C MET A 1 23.17 13.31 -10.43
N ARG A 2 23.27 12.04 -10.01
CA ARG A 2 23.30 10.89 -10.92
C ARG A 2 22.02 10.08 -10.69
N GLY A 3 21.27 9.82 -11.76
CA GLY A 3 20.26 8.77 -11.81
C GLY A 3 18.81 9.22 -11.87
N SER A 4 18.35 9.68 -13.03
CA SER A 4 16.94 9.53 -13.43
C SER A 4 16.78 8.80 -14.76
N GLU A 5 17.80 8.08 -15.23
CA GLU A 5 17.81 7.43 -16.55
C GLU A 5 17.56 5.91 -16.48
N SER A 6 17.31 5.35 -15.30
CA SER A 6 17.09 3.90 -15.13
C SER A 6 16.00 3.53 -14.13
N ALA A 7 15.14 4.47 -13.74
CA ALA A 7 13.92 4.09 -13.04
C ALA A 7 13.01 3.39 -14.07
N PRO A 8 12.59 2.12 -13.85
CA PRO A 8 11.65 1.47 -14.73
C PRO A 8 10.40 2.34 -14.87
N GLU A 9 9.82 2.37 -16.07
CA GLU A 9 8.56 3.06 -16.33
C GLU A 9 7.54 2.70 -15.24
N ARG A 10 6.89 3.71 -14.68
CA ARG A 10 5.99 3.48 -13.55
C ARG A 10 4.76 2.75 -14.11
N PRO A 11 4.43 1.55 -13.61
CA PRO A 11 3.35 0.76 -14.18
C PRO A 11 2.04 1.54 -14.20
N GLU A 12 1.27 1.42 -15.27
CA GLU A 12 0.12 2.29 -15.57
C GLU A 12 -0.96 2.30 -14.48
N TYR A 13 -1.08 1.23 -13.68
CA TYR A 13 -2.01 1.17 -12.55
C TYR A 13 -1.79 2.28 -11.51
N ARG A 14 -0.60 2.90 -11.48
CA ARG A 14 -0.31 4.05 -10.61
C ARG A 14 -0.95 5.35 -11.08
N ARG A 15 -1.40 5.44 -12.34
CA ARG A 15 -2.02 6.63 -12.92
C ARG A 15 -3.54 6.63 -12.78
N SER A 16 -4.17 5.47 -12.68
CA SER A 16 -5.62 5.33 -12.46
C SER A 16 -5.96 5.26 -10.97
N LEU A 17 -7.25 5.52 -10.65
CA LEU A 17 -7.77 5.23 -9.32
C LEU A 17 -7.76 3.71 -9.10
N PRO A 18 -7.48 3.24 -7.88
CA PRO A 18 -7.60 1.82 -7.56
C PRO A 18 -9.06 1.37 -7.69
N PRO A 19 -9.37 0.07 -7.75
CA PRO A 19 -10.74 -0.46 -7.81
C PRO A 19 -11.71 0.13 -6.78
N LEU A 20 -11.23 0.52 -5.60
CA LEU A 20 -12.01 1.23 -4.59
C LEU A 20 -12.53 2.62 -5.06
N GLY A 21 -12.09 3.12 -6.21
CA GLY A 21 -12.59 4.33 -6.85
C GLY A 21 -12.14 5.63 -6.19
N ARG A 22 -11.22 5.57 -5.20
CA ARG A 22 -10.68 6.74 -4.51
C ARG A 22 -9.24 6.52 -4.05
N ARG A 23 -8.55 7.63 -3.75
CA ARG A 23 -7.28 7.56 -3.04
C ARG A 23 -7.52 7.11 -1.59
N GLY A 24 -6.54 6.40 -1.05
CA GLY A 24 -6.52 6.04 0.36
C GLY A 24 -6.14 7.26 1.21
N GLU A 25 -6.68 7.32 2.41
CA GLU A 25 -6.40 8.36 3.38
C GLU A 25 -5.34 7.88 4.42
N PRO A 26 -4.50 8.77 4.96
CA PRO A 26 -3.50 8.40 5.96
C PRO A 26 -4.07 7.68 7.18
N GLY A 27 -5.31 8.00 7.55
CA GLY A 27 -6.03 7.36 8.65
C GLY A 27 -6.24 5.85 8.46
N GLU A 28 -6.36 5.37 7.23
CA GLU A 28 -6.56 3.95 6.92
C GLU A 28 -5.27 3.14 7.20
N ILE A 29 -4.11 3.71 6.90
CA ILE A 29 -2.81 3.13 7.25
C ILE A 29 -2.65 3.13 8.78
N ALA A 30 -2.96 4.24 9.44
CA ALA A 30 -2.86 4.36 10.90
C ALA A 30 -3.78 3.35 11.62
N ALA A 31 -4.99 3.13 11.11
CA ALA A 31 -5.91 2.13 11.63
C ALA A 31 -5.33 0.70 11.54
N MET A 32 -4.71 0.34 10.40
CA MET A 32 -4.06 -0.95 10.26
C MET A 32 -2.86 -1.10 11.21
N VAL A 33 -2.02 -0.07 11.35
CA VAL A 33 -0.91 -0.07 12.31
C VAL A 33 -1.43 -0.29 13.73
N ARG A 34 -2.49 0.42 14.12
CA ARG A 34 -3.13 0.25 15.42
C ARG A 34 -3.65 -1.17 15.64
N LEU A 35 -4.22 -1.80 14.62
CA LEU A 35 -4.65 -3.20 14.67
C LEU A 35 -3.46 -4.15 14.85
N LEU A 36 -2.41 -4.00 14.04
CA LEU A 36 -1.21 -4.86 14.08
C LEU A 36 -0.44 -4.72 15.39
N CYS A 37 -0.33 -3.51 15.94
CA CYS A 37 0.29 -3.28 17.24
C CYS A 37 -0.65 -3.57 18.43
N GLY A 38 -1.93 -3.84 18.15
CA GLY A 38 -2.94 -4.13 19.15
C GLY A 38 -2.94 -5.59 19.60
N PRO A 39 -3.85 -5.96 20.53
CA PRO A 39 -4.01 -7.34 20.98
C PRO A 39 -4.35 -8.30 19.83
N ASP A 40 -5.09 -7.82 18.83
CA ASP A 40 -5.57 -8.63 17.70
C ASP A 40 -4.46 -8.98 16.70
N GLY A 41 -3.37 -8.21 16.66
CA GLY A 41 -2.25 -8.42 15.74
C GLY A 41 -1.20 -9.44 16.21
N ARG A 42 -1.31 -9.98 17.43
CA ARG A 42 -0.20 -10.69 18.11
C ARG A 42 0.33 -11.93 17.41
N TYR A 43 -0.46 -12.57 16.56
CA TYR A 43 -0.05 -13.75 15.80
C TYR A 43 0.34 -13.46 14.35
N VAL A 44 0.25 -12.19 13.93
CA VAL A 44 0.60 -11.77 12.57
C VAL A 44 2.07 -11.38 12.52
N THR A 45 2.87 -12.19 11.84
CA THR A 45 4.30 -11.91 11.64
C THR A 45 4.77 -12.39 10.26
N GLY A 46 5.85 -11.79 9.76
CA GLY A 46 6.45 -12.12 8.46
C GLY A 46 5.61 -11.80 7.23
N GLN A 47 4.49 -11.07 7.40
CA GLN A 47 3.58 -10.73 6.30
C GLN A 47 3.87 -9.36 5.71
N SER A 48 3.79 -9.27 4.38
CA SER A 48 3.75 -8.00 3.65
C SER A 48 2.30 -7.70 3.29
N ILE A 49 1.68 -6.72 3.96
CA ILE A 49 0.27 -6.38 3.78
C ILE A 49 0.14 -5.14 2.90
N GLN A 50 -0.60 -5.25 1.79
CA GLN A 50 -0.85 -4.12 0.90
C GLN A 50 -2.17 -3.41 1.23
N LEU A 51 -2.08 -2.12 1.53
CA LEU A 51 -3.22 -1.23 1.73
C LEU A 51 -3.30 -0.24 0.56
N ASN A 52 -3.83 -0.71 -0.57
CA ASN A 52 -3.74 0.00 -1.85
C ASN A 52 -5.10 0.18 -2.55
N GLY A 53 -6.22 -0.13 -1.88
CA GLY A 53 -7.56 -0.08 -2.47
C GLY A 53 -7.81 -1.07 -3.62
N GLY A 54 -6.98 -2.11 -3.75
CA GLY A 54 -6.96 -3.04 -4.88
C GLY A 54 -6.07 -2.59 -6.03
N GLY A 55 -5.29 -1.51 -5.88
CA GLY A 55 -4.46 -0.96 -6.96
C GLY A 55 -3.38 -1.92 -7.46
N PHE A 56 -2.98 -2.89 -6.62
CA PHE A 56 -2.10 -3.99 -7.02
C PHE A 56 -2.69 -5.29 -6.47
N MET A 57 -2.95 -6.24 -7.37
CA MET A 57 -3.30 -7.63 -7.11
C MET A 57 -2.48 -8.49 -8.08
N PRO A 58 -1.66 -9.43 -7.58
CA PRO A 58 -0.97 -10.41 -8.42
C PRO A 58 -1.95 -11.45 -8.99
#